data_AF-A0A7G8G7Z3-F1
#
_entry.id   AF-A0A7G8G7Z3-F1
#
_cell.length_a   1.000
_cell.length_b   1.000
_cell.length_c   1.000
_cell.angle_alpha   90.00
_cell.angle_beta   90.00
_cell.angle_gamma   90.00
#
_symmetry.space_group_name_H-M   'P 1'
#
loop_
_entity.id
_entity.type
_entity.pdbx_description
1 polymer ?
#
loop_
_entity_poly.entity_id
_entity_poly.type
_entity_poly.pdbx_seq_one_letter_code
_entity_poly.pdbx_strand_id
1 'polypeptide(L)'
;MIDNKTVITGSFNWSPSAAHINDETLLVIESPQLAAHFTREMDRMWRGAELGITARMQRKLDRQTRKCGSGVQRKETSTSTGAKG
;
A
#
# COMPACT_ATOMS: atom_id res chain seq x y z
N MET A 1 -8.99 -12.69 -6.76
CA MET A 1 -9.66 -13.83 -7.42
C MET A 1 -8.60 -14.72 -8.03
N ILE A 2 -8.80 -16.03 -7.97
CA ILE A 2 -7.83 -17.04 -8.40
C ILE A 2 -8.50 -17.92 -9.45
N ASP A 3 -7.83 -18.11 -10.59
CA ASP A 3 -8.18 -19.02 -11.68
C ASP A 3 -9.64 -18.95 -12.17
N ASN A 4 -10.27 -17.76 -12.09
CA ASN A 4 -11.68 -17.53 -12.44
C ASN A 4 -12.67 -18.42 -11.68
N LYS A 5 -12.29 -18.94 -10.50
CA LYS A 5 -13.10 -19.90 -9.72
C LYS A 5 -13.23 -19.52 -8.26
N THR A 6 -12.21 -18.92 -7.67
CA THR A 6 -12.17 -18.66 -6.23
C THR A 6 -12.06 -17.18 -5.94
N VAL A 7 -12.91 -16.69 -5.04
CA VAL A 7 -12.84 -15.33 -4.50
C VAL A 7 -12.38 -15.41 -3.06
N ILE A 8 -11.37 -14.61 -2.73
CA ILE A 8 -10.93 -14.35 -1.36
C ILE A 8 -11.28 -12.90 -1.06
N THR A 9 -12.08 -12.66 -0.03
CA THR A 9 -12.58 -11.32 0.34
C THR A 9 -12.88 -11.25 1.83
N GLY A 10 -12.99 -10.05 2.38
CA GLY A 10 -13.29 -9.83 3.79
C GLY A 10 -12.89 -8.44 4.25
N SER A 11 -12.76 -8.26 5.56
CA SER A 11 -12.27 -7.01 6.15
C SER A 11 -10.74 -6.91 6.18
N PHE A 12 -10.05 -8.05 5.97
CA PHE A 12 -8.60 -8.17 6.13
C PHE A 12 -7.83 -7.27 5.16
N ASN A 13 -7.17 -6.25 5.71
CA ASN A 13 -6.17 -5.47 4.99
C ASN A 13 -4.81 -6.17 5.03
N TRP A 14 -4.00 -6.08 3.97
CA TRP A 14 -2.68 -6.75 3.95
C TRP A 14 -1.62 -5.99 4.78
N SER A 15 -1.66 -6.17 6.10
CA SER A 15 -0.84 -5.42 7.05
C SER A 15 -0.53 -6.23 8.31
N PRO A 16 0.54 -5.89 9.05
CA PRO A 16 0.84 -6.55 10.34
C PRO A 16 -0.30 -6.41 11.35
N SER A 17 -0.97 -5.26 11.40
CA SER A 17 -2.08 -5.03 12.32
C SER A 17 -3.26 -5.96 12.04
N ALA A 18 -3.68 -6.10 10.78
CA ALA A 18 -4.73 -7.06 10.42
C ALA A 18 -4.32 -8.52 10.68
N ALA A 19 -3.03 -8.85 10.51
CA ALA A 19 -2.52 -10.20 10.71
C ALA A 19 -2.40 -10.61 12.19
N HIS A 20 -2.24 -9.66 13.11
CA HIS A 20 -1.83 -9.96 14.49
C HIS A 20 -2.60 -9.23 15.58
N ILE A 21 -3.34 -8.18 15.25
CA ILE A 21 -3.91 -7.26 16.24
C ILE A 21 -5.42 -7.13 16.06
N ASN A 22 -5.89 -6.89 14.84
CA ASN A 22 -7.31 -6.67 14.58
C ASN A 22 -8.07 -7.99 14.52
N ASP A 23 -9.32 -7.95 14.97
CA ASP A 23 -10.29 -9.00 14.66
C ASP A 23 -10.78 -8.83 13.22
N GLU A 24 -10.34 -9.73 12.34
CA GLU A 24 -10.63 -9.69 10.92
C GLU A 24 -11.47 -10.91 10.48
N THR A 25 -12.27 -10.75 9.43
CA THR A 25 -12.96 -11.87 8.77
C THR A 25 -12.38 -12.08 7.38
N LEU A 26 -12.09 -13.34 7.04
CA LEU A 26 -11.68 -13.78 5.70
C LEU A 26 -12.64 -14.85 5.18
N LEU A 27 -13.17 -14.63 3.99
CA LEU A 27 -14.04 -15.57 3.29
C LEU A 27 -13.32 -16.11 2.06
N VAL A 28 -13.33 -17.43 1.90
CA VAL A 28 -12.88 -18.13 0.69
C VAL A 28 -14.11 -18.79 0.07
N ILE A 29 -14.46 -18.34 -1.14
CA ILE A 29 -15.68 -18.76 -1.82
C ILE A 29 -15.32 -19.36 -3.18
N GLU A 30 -15.63 -20.64 -3.36
CA GLU A 30 -15.49 -21.34 -4.63
C GLU A 30 -16.79 -21.20 -5.44
N SER A 31 -16.78 -20.26 -6.38
CA SER A 31 -17.91 -20.01 -7.27
C SER A 31 -17.43 -19.31 -8.53
N PRO A 32 -17.43 -19.99 -9.70
CA PRO A 32 -17.06 -19.38 -10.97
C PRO A 32 -17.93 -18.16 -11.32
N GLN A 33 -19.21 -18.19 -10.93
CA GLN A 33 -20.15 -17.09 -11.15
C GLN A 33 -19.75 -15.84 -10.34
N LEU A 34 -19.45 -16.03 -9.04
CA LEU A 34 -18.98 -14.93 -8.19
C LEU A 34 -17.63 -14.40 -8.66
N ALA A 35 -16.72 -15.31 -9.04
CA ALA A 35 -15.42 -14.94 -9.59
C ALA A 35 -15.57 -14.04 -10.82
N ALA A 36 -16.44 -14.40 -11.78
CA ALA A 36 -16.72 -13.59 -12.96
C ALA A 36 -17.28 -12.19 -12.63
N HIS A 37 -18.13 -12.08 -11.60
CA HIS A 37 -18.63 -10.80 -11.12
C HIS A 37 -17.50 -9.93 -10.52
N PHE A 38 -16.61 -10.50 -9.73
CA PHE A 38 -15.44 -9.81 -9.20
C PHE A 38 -14.47 -9.38 -10.31
N THR A 39 -14.19 -10.22 -11.31
CA THR A 39 -13.36 -9.84 -12.47
C THR A 39 -13.90 -8.60 -13.14
N ARG A 40 -15.20 -8.60 -13.46
CA ARG A 40 -15.84 -7.51 -14.19
C ARG A 40 -15.73 -6.19 -13.44
N GLU A 41 -15.87 -6.21 -12.12
CA GLU A 41 -15.75 -5.00 -11.31
C GLU A 41 -14.29 -4.54 -11.21
N MET A 42 -13.34 -5.46 -11.05
CA MET A 42 -11.91 -5.11 -11.11
C MET A 42 -11.54 -4.50 -12.46
N ASP A 43 -11.99 -5.08 -13.57
CA ASP A 43 -11.76 -4.53 -14.91
C ASP A 43 -12.39 -3.14 -15.09
N ARG A 44 -13.58 -2.91 -14.51
CA ARG A 44 -14.25 -1.60 -14.51
C ARG A 44 -13.41 -0.56 -13.79
N MET A 45 -12.90 -0.89 -12.60
CA MET A 45 -12.03 0.01 -11.83
C MET A 45 -10.70 0.26 -12.55
N TRP A 46 -10.11 -0.80 -13.12
CA TRP A 46 -8.81 -0.71 -13.81
C TRP A 46 -8.85 0.21 -15.03
N ARG A 47 -9.94 0.19 -15.80
CA ARG A 47 -10.13 1.09 -16.95
C ARG A 47 -10.04 2.58 -16.60
N GLY A 48 -10.41 2.95 -15.37
CA GLY A 48 -10.38 4.34 -14.89
C GLY A 48 -9.21 4.66 -13.96
N ALA A 49 -8.28 3.73 -13.76
CA ALA A 49 -7.20 3.92 -12.80
C ALA A 49 -6.13 4.87 -13.36
N GLU A 50 -5.82 5.93 -12.62
CA GLU A 50 -4.61 6.72 -12.85
C GLU A 50 -3.42 5.95 -12.28
N LEU A 51 -2.56 5.43 -13.15
CA LEU A 51 -1.38 4.69 -12.76
C LEU A 51 -0.18 5.64 -12.56
N GLY A 52 0.67 5.30 -11.59
CA GLY A 52 1.88 6.05 -11.29
C GLY A 52 1.64 7.36 -10.52
N ILE A 53 2.59 8.28 -10.63
CA ILE A 53 2.51 9.57 -9.92
C ILE A 53 1.57 10.51 -10.68
N THR A 54 0.37 10.69 -10.15
CA THR A 54 -0.59 11.66 -10.68
C THR A 54 -0.04 13.09 -10.62
N ALA A 55 -0.52 13.97 -11.49
CA ALA A 55 -0.09 15.36 -11.52
C ALA A 55 -0.34 16.08 -10.18
N ARG A 56 -1.40 15.70 -9.45
CA ARG A 56 -1.68 16.20 -8.10
C ARG A 56 -0.59 15.77 -7.10
N MET A 57 -0.18 14.50 -7.16
CA MET A 57 0.88 13.98 -6.30
C MET A 57 2.23 14.61 -6.63
N GLN A 58 2.57 14.79 -7.90
CA GLN A 58 3.80 15.48 -8.32
C GLN A 58 3.85 16.91 -7.77
N ARG A 59 2.76 17.68 -7.94
CA ARG A 59 2.68 19.04 -7.38
C ARG A 59 2.82 19.07 -5.85
N LYS A 60 2.32 18.04 -5.17
CA LYS A 60 2.47 17.91 -3.71
C LYS A 60 3.92 17.63 -3.34
N LEU A 61 4.57 16.72 -4.06
CA LEU A 61 5.99 16.41 -3.90
C LEU A 61 6.85 17.66 -4.12
N ASP A 62 6.69 18.35 -5.25
CA ASP A 62 7.46 19.57 -5.57
C ASP A 62 7.30 20.64 -4.48
N ARG A 63 6.09 20.82 -3.96
CA ARG A 63 5.80 21.76 -2.87
C ARG A 63 6.55 21.37 -1.59
N GLN A 64 6.56 20.08 -1.24
CA GLN A 64 7.27 19.61 -0.06
C GLN A 64 8.78 19.72 -0.24
N THR A 65 9.31 19.39 -1.42
CA THR A 65 10.73 19.55 -1.74
C THR A 65 11.18 21.00 -1.64
N ARG A 66 10.37 21.95 -2.10
CA ARG A 66 10.65 23.39 -1.94
C ARG A 66 10.62 23.83 -0.48
N LYS A 67 9.70 23.28 0.33
CA LYS A 67 9.53 23.69 1.73
C LYS A 67 10.58 23.10 2.66
N CYS A 68 10.93 21.83 2.48
CA CYS A 68 11.73 21.05 3.43
C CYS A 68 13.01 20.45 2.82
N GLY A 69 13.33 20.76 1.56
CA GLY A 69 14.41 20.08 0.83
C GLY A 69 14.03 18.65 0.43
N SER A 70 15.02 17.86 0.00
CA SER A 70 14.82 16.47 -0.45
C SER A 70 14.55 15.45 0.66
N GLY A 71 14.60 15.85 1.94
CA GLY A 71 14.33 14.97 3.08
C GLY A 71 15.36 13.87 3.31
N VAL A 72 16.58 13.99 2.76
CA VAL A 72 17.65 13.00 2.98
C VAL A 72 18.09 13.03 4.46
N GLN A 73 18.25 11.84 5.06
CA GLN A 73 18.59 11.67 6.48
C GLN A 73 19.85 12.45 6.90
N ARG A 74 19.82 12.96 8.15
CA ARG A 74 20.99 13.49 8.85
C ARG A 74 22.00 12.34 9.04
N LYS A 75 23.20 12.43 8.45
CA LYS A 75 24.29 11.49 8.71
C LYS A 75 24.52 11.41 10.23
N GLU A 76 24.53 10.21 10.80
CA GLU A 76 25.04 10.00 12.15
C GLU A 76 26.51 10.44 12.17
N THR A 77 26.80 11.52 12.90
CA THR A 77 28.17 11.90 13.20
C THR A 77 28.73 10.89 14.19
N SER A 78 29.52 9.94 13.69
CA SER A 78 30.51 9.21 14.46
C SER A 78 31.36 10.21 15.24
N THR A 79 31.12 10.37 16.53
CA THR A 79 31.97 11.17 17.40
C THR A 79 32.63 10.24 18.40
N SER A 80 33.94 10.12 18.22
CA SER A 80 34.92 9.41 19.03
C SER A 80 34.69 9.58 20.53
N THR A 81 34.65 8.46 21.25
CA THR A 81 34.83 8.43 22.71
C THR A 81 36.22 8.96 23.05
N GLY A 82 36.28 10.23 23.47
CA GLY A 82 37.45 10.82 24.11
C GLY A 82 37.40 10.57 25.61
N ALA A 83 38.43 9.90 26.13
CA ALA A 83 38.66 9.65 27.54
C ALA A 83 38.86 10.95 28.35
N LYS A 84 38.24 11.03 29.54
CA LYS A 84 38.65 11.74 30.78
C LYS A 84 37.77 11.15 31.90
N GLY A 85 38.21 10.78 33.08
CA GLY A 85 39.47 10.81 33.82
C GLY A 85 39.14 10.31 35.23
#